data_AF-A0A0F9HX14-F1
#
_entry.id   AF-A0A0F9HX14-F1
#
_cell.length_a   1.000
_cell.length_b   1.000
_cell.length_c   1.000
_cell.angle_alpha   90.00
_cell.angle_beta   90.00
_cell.angle_gamma   90.00
#
_symmetry.space_group_name_H-M   'P 1'
#
loop_
_entity.id
_entity.type
_entity.pdbx_description
1 polymer ?
#
loop_
_entity_poly.entity_id
_entity_poly.type
_entity_poly.pdbx_seq_one_letter_code
_entity_poly.pdbx_strand_id
1 'polypeptide(L)'
;PEVTIIVVSNPMDTMTYLVHKTTGLPKHKIIGMGGALDSARFKYRLAEAMEAPISDIDGMVIGGHSDTGMVPLTSHATRNSIKVSEFLSEERLQQVAEDTKVGGATLTKLLGTSAWYAPGAAVSGLVQAIACDQKKMFPCSTLLEGEYDLDDICIGVPVILGRDGIEKIVNIPLSQAEKTKMQESADGVRKTNGLLEL
;
A
#
# COMPACT_ATOMS: atom_id res chain seq x y z
N PRO A 1 9.24 -11.07 -23.25
CA PRO A 1 7.80 -10.79 -23.46
C PRO A 1 7.49 -9.40 -22.88
N GLU A 2 6.70 -8.60 -23.58
CA GLU A 2 6.32 -7.26 -23.11
C GLU A 2 5.02 -7.35 -22.30
N VAL A 3 5.16 -7.53 -20.99
CA VAL A 3 4.02 -7.66 -20.08
C VAL A 3 4.29 -6.92 -18.77
N THR A 4 3.26 -6.30 -18.23
CA THR A 4 3.24 -5.80 -16.84
C THR A 4 2.46 -6.78 -15.98
N ILE A 5 3.06 -7.28 -14.90
CA ILE A 5 2.45 -8.20 -13.94
C ILE A 5 1.95 -7.42 -12.73
N ILE A 6 0.67 -7.58 -12.41
CA ILE A 6 0.08 -7.11 -11.16
C ILE A 6 -0.16 -8.32 -10.25
N VAL A 7 0.59 -8.42 -9.16
CA VAL A 7 0.51 -9.51 -8.19
C VAL A 7 -0.56 -9.19 -7.14
N VAL A 8 -1.48 -10.14 -6.95
CA VAL A 8 -2.60 -10.05 -5.98
C VAL A 8 -2.62 -11.27 -5.03
N SER A 9 -1.69 -12.20 -5.20
CA SER A 9 -1.56 -13.41 -4.38
C SER A 9 -0.90 -13.09 -3.04
N ASN A 10 -1.49 -13.54 -1.92
CA ASN A 10 -0.91 -13.36 -0.60
C ASN A 10 0.10 -14.46 -0.22
N PRO A 11 1.13 -14.20 0.61
CA PRO A 11 1.49 -12.88 1.18
C PRO A 11 2.03 -11.93 0.08
N MET A 12 1.38 -10.79 -0.12
CA MET A 12 1.48 -10.03 -1.38
C MET A 12 2.89 -9.50 -1.66
N ASP A 13 3.55 -8.94 -0.66
CA ASP A 13 4.92 -8.43 -0.80
C ASP A 13 5.92 -9.55 -1.13
N THR A 14 5.82 -10.68 -0.43
CA THR A 14 6.66 -11.86 -0.66
C THR A 14 6.41 -12.49 -2.03
N MET A 15 5.15 -12.58 -2.47
CA MET A 15 4.83 -13.08 -3.81
C MET A 15 5.31 -12.12 -4.90
N THR A 16 5.26 -10.81 -4.66
CA THR A 16 5.83 -9.81 -5.58
C THR A 16 7.35 -9.97 -5.68
N TYR A 17 8.03 -10.17 -4.55
CA TYR A 17 9.46 -10.46 -4.50
C TYR A 17 9.82 -11.75 -5.25
N LEU A 18 9.07 -12.83 -5.05
CA LEU A 18 9.26 -14.10 -5.78
C LEU A 18 9.18 -13.90 -7.30
N VAL A 19 8.22 -13.11 -7.79
CA VAL A 19 8.09 -12.78 -9.22
C VAL A 19 9.31 -12.02 -9.73
N HIS A 20 9.84 -11.05 -8.97
CA HIS A 20 11.08 -10.36 -9.32
C HIS A 20 12.28 -11.32 -9.42
N LYS A 21 12.38 -12.30 -8.51
CA LYS A 21 13.51 -13.23 -8.46
C LYS A 21 13.47 -14.34 -9.51
N THR A 22 12.29 -14.66 -10.06
CA THR A 22 12.11 -15.84 -10.92
C THR A 22 11.85 -15.53 -12.39
N THR A 23 11.32 -14.36 -12.73
CA THR A 23 10.85 -14.08 -14.10
C THR A 23 11.86 -13.37 -14.99
N GLY A 24 12.85 -12.67 -14.40
CA GLY A 24 13.80 -11.84 -15.14
C GLY A 24 13.15 -10.64 -15.85
N LEU A 25 11.89 -10.31 -15.56
CA LEU A 25 11.24 -9.12 -16.10
C LEU A 25 11.88 -7.85 -15.51
N PRO A 26 11.88 -6.73 -16.27
CA PRO A 26 12.33 -5.45 -15.75
C PRO A 26 11.57 -5.07 -14.47
N LYS A 27 12.27 -4.50 -13.47
CA LYS A 27 11.69 -4.14 -12.16
C LYS A 27 10.39 -3.33 -12.29
N HIS A 28 10.38 -2.35 -13.19
CA HIS A 28 9.22 -1.48 -13.40
C HIS A 28 7.97 -2.17 -13.96
N LYS A 29 8.08 -3.43 -14.43
CA LYS A 29 6.98 -4.23 -14.98
C LYS A 29 6.31 -5.14 -13.94
N ILE A 30 6.79 -5.19 -12.69
CA ILE A 30 6.22 -6.04 -11.64
C ILE A 30 5.68 -5.14 -10.53
N ILE A 31 4.40 -5.31 -10.21
CA ILE A 31 3.66 -4.42 -9.30
C ILE A 31 2.86 -5.29 -8.33
N GLY A 32 3.05 -5.14 -7.04
CA GLY A 32 2.18 -5.75 -6.04
C GLY A 32 1.01 -4.85 -5.65
N MET A 33 -0.22 -5.35 -5.77
CA MET A 33 -1.43 -4.63 -5.38
C MET A 33 -1.80 -4.94 -3.93
N GLY A 34 -1.35 -4.09 -3.00
CA GLY A 34 -1.77 -4.10 -1.60
C GLY A 34 -2.08 -2.70 -1.09
N GLY A 35 -1.08 -1.81 -1.17
CA GLY A 35 -1.19 -0.44 -0.65
C GLY A 35 -2.41 0.33 -1.18
N ALA A 36 -2.79 0.16 -2.44
CA ALA A 36 -3.96 0.83 -3.02
C ALA A 36 -5.28 0.44 -2.34
N LEU A 37 -5.43 -0.85 -1.99
CA LEU A 37 -6.57 -1.34 -1.21
C LEU A 37 -6.53 -0.82 0.22
N ASP A 38 -5.36 -0.88 0.87
CA ASP A 38 -5.22 -0.45 2.27
C ASP A 38 -5.45 1.06 2.40
N SER A 39 -5.02 1.84 1.42
CA SER A 39 -5.30 3.28 1.34
C SER A 39 -6.79 3.57 1.14
N ALA A 40 -7.50 2.79 0.34
CA ALA A 40 -8.95 2.93 0.21
C ALA A 40 -9.67 2.67 1.54
N ARG A 41 -9.23 1.65 2.29
CA ARG A 41 -9.74 1.37 3.65
C ARG A 41 -9.42 2.49 4.63
N PHE A 42 -8.19 3.01 4.60
CA PHE A 42 -7.79 4.12 5.45
C PHE A 42 -8.61 5.38 5.18
N LYS A 43 -8.79 5.74 3.90
CA LYS A 43 -9.66 6.86 3.50
C LYS A 43 -11.09 6.68 3.98
N TYR A 44 -11.62 5.45 3.91
CA TYR A 44 -12.95 5.14 4.45
C TYR A 44 -13.03 5.35 5.96
N ARG A 45 -12.05 4.84 6.74
CA ARG A 45 -12.02 5.02 8.20
C ARG A 45 -11.84 6.48 8.62
N LEU A 46 -11.04 7.24 7.90
CA LEU A 46 -10.91 8.68 8.08
C LEU A 46 -12.25 9.39 7.80
N ALA A 47 -12.93 9.05 6.71
CA ALA A 47 -14.24 9.62 6.38
C ALA A 47 -15.28 9.35 7.47
N GLU A 48 -15.33 8.12 8.01
CA GLU A 48 -16.18 7.78 9.16
C GLU A 48 -15.83 8.61 10.39
N ALA A 49 -14.54 8.73 10.73
CA ALA A 49 -14.10 9.46 11.91
C ALA A 49 -14.35 10.98 11.81
N MET A 50 -14.33 11.53 10.60
CA MET A 50 -14.53 12.96 10.34
C MET A 50 -15.98 13.32 10.01
N GLU A 51 -16.87 12.32 9.91
CA GLU A 51 -18.26 12.47 9.45
C GLU A 51 -18.35 13.28 8.15
N ALA A 52 -17.47 12.94 7.21
CA ALA A 52 -17.27 13.68 5.97
C ALA A 52 -17.40 12.78 4.72
N PRO A 53 -17.77 13.34 3.56
CA PRO A 53 -17.70 12.61 2.30
C PRO A 53 -16.29 12.09 2.04
N ILE A 54 -16.14 10.83 1.63
CA ILE A 54 -14.83 10.23 1.29
C ILE A 54 -14.13 10.96 0.13
N SER A 55 -14.88 11.67 -0.70
CA SER A 55 -14.36 12.51 -1.79
C SER A 55 -13.48 13.66 -1.30
N ASP A 56 -13.69 14.10 -0.06
CA ASP A 56 -12.94 15.20 0.54
C ASP A 56 -11.67 14.72 1.24
N ILE A 57 -11.56 13.40 1.46
CA ILE A 57 -10.49 12.80 2.25
C ILE A 57 -9.39 12.29 1.33
N ASP A 58 -8.14 12.54 1.70
CA ASP A 58 -6.98 11.88 1.15
C ASP A 58 -6.11 11.28 2.25
N GLY A 59 -5.57 10.09 1.95
CA GLY A 59 -4.80 9.30 2.88
C GLY A 59 -4.12 8.15 2.14
N MET A 60 -2.98 7.73 2.65
CA MET A 60 -2.14 6.71 2.04
C MET A 60 -1.62 5.75 3.10
N VAL A 61 -1.54 4.48 2.75
CA VAL A 61 -0.89 3.42 3.53
C VAL A 61 0.30 2.91 2.73
N ILE A 62 1.46 2.87 3.38
CA ILE A 62 2.70 2.26 2.87
C ILE A 62 3.07 1.07 3.76
N GLY A 63 4.23 0.45 3.53
CA GLY A 63 4.67 -0.72 4.29
C GLY A 63 4.10 -2.03 3.72
N GLY A 64 4.17 -3.08 4.51
CA GLY A 64 3.74 -4.43 4.12
C GLY A 64 2.22 -4.56 4.12
N HIS A 65 1.69 -5.35 3.20
CA HIS A 65 0.28 -5.73 3.16
C HIS A 65 -0.01 -6.85 4.17
N SER A 66 -0.07 -6.46 5.44
CA SER A 66 -0.44 -7.33 6.54
C SER A 66 -0.98 -6.52 7.72
N ASP A 67 -1.72 -7.16 8.62
CA ASP A 67 -2.32 -6.51 9.79
C ASP A 67 -1.27 -5.80 10.69
N THR A 68 -0.01 -6.26 10.67
CA THR A 68 1.09 -5.69 11.47
C THR A 68 2.08 -4.85 10.66
N GLY A 69 2.12 -5.01 9.33
CA GLY A 69 3.07 -4.33 8.44
C GLY A 69 2.57 -3.02 7.83
N MET A 70 1.25 -2.76 7.87
CA MET A 70 0.71 -1.53 7.31
C MET A 70 1.16 -0.30 8.10
N VAL A 71 1.56 0.75 7.37
CA VAL A 71 1.92 2.07 7.91
C VAL A 71 0.97 3.12 7.34
N PRO A 72 -0.18 3.38 7.99
CA PRO A 72 -1.06 4.49 7.65
C PRO A 72 -0.37 5.83 7.95
N LEU A 73 -0.27 6.68 6.93
CA LEU A 73 0.44 7.97 7.01
C LEU A 73 -0.49 9.06 7.52
N THR A 74 -0.82 9.01 8.81
CA THR A 74 -1.71 10.00 9.44
C THR A 74 -1.14 11.42 9.36
N SER A 75 0.18 11.57 9.32
CA SER A 75 0.84 12.88 9.19
C SER A 75 0.63 13.56 7.83
N HIS A 76 0.30 12.78 6.79
CA HIS A 76 0.04 13.22 5.42
C HIS A 76 -1.44 13.15 5.02
N ALA A 77 -2.30 12.59 5.89
CA ALA A 77 -3.72 12.53 5.62
C ALA A 77 -4.34 13.94 5.68
N THR A 78 -5.23 14.23 4.73
CA THR A 78 -5.89 15.54 4.63
C THR A 78 -7.39 15.42 4.37
N ARG A 79 -8.11 16.49 4.70
CA ARG A 79 -9.45 16.79 4.19
C ARG A 79 -9.38 18.09 3.40
N ASN A 80 -9.63 18.05 2.09
CA ASN A 80 -9.52 19.21 1.20
C ASN A 80 -8.24 20.04 1.45
N SER A 81 -7.09 19.34 1.50
CA SER A 81 -5.76 19.91 1.76
C SER A 81 -5.47 20.41 3.19
N ILE A 82 -6.40 20.28 4.13
CA ILE A 82 -6.17 20.58 5.55
C ILE A 82 -5.82 19.27 6.27
N LYS A 83 -4.79 19.26 7.11
CA LYS A 83 -4.39 18.03 7.83
C LYS A 83 -5.52 17.49 8.70
N VAL A 84 -5.70 16.18 8.71
CA VAL A 84 -6.74 15.53 9.54
C VAL A 84 -6.52 15.74 11.04
N SER A 85 -5.28 16.01 11.46
CA SER A 85 -4.92 16.36 12.85
C SER A 85 -5.50 17.68 13.34
N GLU A 86 -5.95 18.56 12.44
CA GLU A 86 -6.66 19.80 12.82
C GLU A 86 -8.12 19.52 13.21
N PHE A 87 -8.65 18.33 12.88
CA PHE A 87 -10.05 17.96 13.10
C PHE A 87 -10.21 16.83 14.12
N LEU A 88 -9.23 15.93 14.21
CA LEU A 88 -9.27 14.73 15.04
C LEU A 88 -8.17 14.76 16.09
N SER A 89 -8.48 14.27 17.30
CA SER A 89 -7.48 14.05 18.33
C SER A 89 -6.48 12.96 17.90
N GLU A 90 -5.28 12.99 18.49
CA GLU A 90 -4.25 11.97 18.26
C GLU A 90 -4.76 10.55 18.58
N GLU A 91 -5.48 10.39 19.70
CA GLU A 91 -6.12 9.12 20.07
C GLU A 91 -7.08 8.63 18.99
N ARG A 92 -7.91 9.53 18.43
CA ARG A 92 -8.87 9.16 17.39
C ARG A 92 -8.17 8.77 16.09
N LEU A 93 -7.08 9.46 15.74
CA LEU A 93 -6.26 9.09 14.58
C LEU A 93 -5.56 7.74 14.77
N GLN A 94 -5.10 7.45 15.98
CA GLN A 94 -4.52 6.15 16.31
C GLN A 94 -5.56 5.03 16.18
N GLN A 95 -6.78 5.24 16.68
CA GLN A 95 -7.87 4.29 16.49
C GLN A 95 -8.17 4.03 15.01
N VAL A 96 -8.24 5.08 14.19
CA VAL A 96 -8.44 4.97 12.72
C VAL A 96 -7.34 4.13 12.07
N ALA A 97 -6.08 4.33 12.48
CA ALA A 97 -4.95 3.57 11.95
C ALA A 97 -5.05 2.08 12.32
N GLU A 98 -5.43 1.75 13.56
CA GLU A 98 -5.62 0.35 13.99
C GLU A 98 -6.84 -0.30 13.34
N ASP A 99 -7.97 0.41 13.21
CA ASP A 99 -9.17 -0.07 12.52
C ASP A 99 -8.94 -0.35 11.03
N THR A 100 -7.98 0.36 10.43
CA THR A 100 -7.55 0.13 9.05
C THR A 100 -6.82 -1.19 8.93
N LYS A 101 -5.86 -1.46 9.84
CA LYS A 101 -5.03 -2.67 9.86
C LYS A 101 -5.86 -3.94 9.99
N VAL A 102 -6.85 -3.94 10.89
CA VAL A 102 -7.69 -5.13 11.16
C VAL A 102 -8.85 -5.29 10.17
N GLY A 103 -8.99 -4.40 9.18
CA GLY A 103 -10.13 -4.38 8.26
C GLY A 103 -10.27 -5.65 7.42
N GLY A 104 -9.14 -6.24 6.99
CA GLY A 104 -9.12 -7.49 6.23
C GLY A 104 -9.63 -8.68 7.05
N ALA A 105 -9.05 -8.89 8.23
CA ALA A 105 -9.45 -9.96 9.15
C ALA A 105 -10.91 -9.85 9.58
N THR A 106 -11.39 -8.61 9.84
CA THR A 106 -12.78 -8.34 10.20
C THR A 106 -13.74 -8.78 9.09
N LEU A 107 -13.47 -8.41 7.84
CA LEU A 107 -14.31 -8.80 6.70
C LEU A 107 -14.34 -10.31 6.50
N THR A 108 -13.18 -10.97 6.57
CA THR A 108 -13.10 -12.43 6.45
C THR A 108 -13.92 -13.14 7.52
N LYS A 109 -13.86 -12.65 8.76
CA LYS A 109 -14.65 -13.19 9.87
C LYS A 109 -16.16 -13.03 9.67
N LEU A 110 -16.59 -11.90 9.09
CA LEU A 110 -18.01 -11.61 8.87
C LEU A 110 -18.58 -12.35 7.65
N LEU A 111 -17.83 -12.42 6.55
CA LEU A 111 -18.27 -13.01 5.29
C LEU A 111 -18.01 -14.52 5.18
N GLY A 112 -17.11 -15.06 6.03
CA GLY A 112 -16.62 -16.44 5.94
C GLY A 112 -15.60 -16.68 4.82
N THR A 113 -15.20 -15.62 4.08
CA THR A 113 -14.20 -15.68 3.01
C THR A 113 -13.57 -14.29 2.80
N SER A 114 -12.46 -14.22 2.06
CA SER A 114 -11.73 -12.97 1.80
C SER A 114 -12.53 -11.98 0.96
N ALA A 115 -12.22 -10.68 1.05
CA ALA A 115 -12.88 -9.65 0.25
C ALA A 115 -12.53 -9.75 -1.24
N TRP A 116 -13.47 -9.39 -2.13
CA TRP A 116 -13.25 -9.38 -3.60
C TRP A 116 -13.56 -8.03 -4.27
N TYR A 117 -14.54 -7.27 -3.79
CA TYR A 117 -14.93 -5.99 -4.43
C TYR A 117 -13.83 -4.93 -4.36
N ALA A 118 -13.33 -4.62 -3.15
CA ALA A 118 -12.31 -3.59 -2.98
C ALA A 118 -10.97 -3.98 -3.64
N PRO A 119 -10.46 -5.23 -3.53
CA PRO A 119 -9.30 -5.66 -4.30
C PRO A 119 -9.50 -5.55 -5.81
N GLY A 120 -10.67 -5.97 -6.33
CA GLY A 120 -10.98 -5.85 -7.76
C GLY A 120 -11.01 -4.40 -8.25
N ALA A 121 -11.61 -3.50 -7.47
CA ALA A 121 -11.61 -2.07 -7.76
C ALA A 121 -10.20 -1.46 -7.73
N ALA A 122 -9.36 -1.86 -6.78
CA ALA A 122 -7.97 -1.41 -6.70
C ALA A 122 -7.16 -1.86 -7.93
N VAL A 123 -7.25 -3.14 -8.31
CA VAL A 123 -6.60 -3.66 -9.53
C VAL A 123 -7.11 -2.93 -10.77
N SER A 124 -8.42 -2.75 -10.89
CA SER A 124 -9.00 -2.01 -12.01
C SER A 124 -8.45 -0.58 -12.11
N GLY A 125 -8.24 0.10 -10.98
CA GLY A 125 -7.64 1.43 -10.93
C GLY A 125 -6.19 1.44 -11.40
N LEU A 126 -5.38 0.46 -10.98
CA LEU A 126 -4.00 0.29 -11.44
C LEU A 126 -3.94 0.01 -12.95
N VAL A 127 -4.76 -0.92 -13.44
CA VAL A 127 -4.84 -1.27 -14.87
C VAL A 127 -5.23 -0.06 -15.70
N GLN A 128 -6.24 0.71 -15.25
CA GLN A 128 -6.65 1.93 -15.95
C GLN A 128 -5.53 2.98 -15.98
N ALA A 129 -4.79 3.16 -14.89
CA ALA A 129 -3.69 4.12 -14.82
C ALA A 129 -2.57 3.77 -15.81
N ILE A 130 -2.26 2.47 -15.97
CA ILE A 130 -1.29 1.98 -16.95
C ILE A 130 -1.84 2.12 -18.37
N ALA A 131 -3.03 1.58 -18.64
CA ALA A 131 -3.62 1.54 -19.98
C ALA A 131 -3.87 2.93 -20.57
N CYS A 132 -4.24 3.90 -19.72
CA CYS A 132 -4.51 5.27 -20.12
C CYS A 132 -3.35 6.24 -19.86
N ASP A 133 -2.17 5.74 -19.49
CA ASP A 133 -0.97 6.54 -19.20
C ASP A 133 -1.22 7.72 -18.24
N GLN A 134 -1.99 7.49 -17.18
CA GLN A 134 -2.51 8.58 -16.33
C GLN A 134 -1.45 9.28 -15.49
N LYS A 135 -0.24 8.70 -15.38
CA LYS A 135 0.84 9.16 -14.48
C LYS A 135 0.34 9.33 -13.04
N LYS A 136 -0.55 8.44 -12.62
CA LYS A 136 -1.26 8.54 -11.34
C LYS A 136 -0.45 7.90 -10.23
N MET A 137 -0.44 8.53 -9.06
CA MET A 137 0.23 8.01 -7.89
C MET A 137 -0.62 6.94 -7.19
N PHE A 138 -0.02 5.79 -6.90
CA PHE A 138 -0.59 4.74 -6.07
C PHE A 138 0.46 4.21 -5.10
N PRO A 139 0.08 3.81 -3.88
CA PRO A 139 0.92 2.95 -3.07
C PRO A 139 0.87 1.52 -3.62
N CYS A 140 2.01 0.98 -4.01
CA CYS A 140 2.16 -0.38 -4.55
C CYS A 140 3.41 -1.04 -3.97
N SER A 141 3.39 -2.37 -3.86
CA SER A 141 4.59 -3.12 -3.53
C SER A 141 5.51 -3.19 -4.75
N THR A 142 6.77 -2.82 -4.56
CA THR A 142 7.80 -2.84 -5.61
C THR A 142 9.14 -3.11 -4.98
N LEU A 143 10.06 -3.72 -5.75
CA LEU A 143 11.43 -3.93 -5.31
C LEU A 143 12.12 -2.59 -5.01
N LEU A 144 12.70 -2.43 -3.83
CA LEU A 144 13.48 -1.25 -3.44
C LEU A 144 14.97 -1.53 -3.58
N GLU A 145 15.71 -0.49 -3.98
CA GLU A 145 17.16 -0.50 -4.25
C GLU A 145 17.81 0.75 -3.63
N GLY A 146 17.46 1.02 -2.37
CA GLY A 146 17.95 2.16 -1.58
C GLY A 146 16.88 3.18 -1.21
N GLU A 147 15.69 3.13 -1.79
CA GLU A 147 14.58 3.99 -1.37
C GLU A 147 14.17 3.68 0.07
N TYR A 148 13.85 4.71 0.87
CA TYR A 148 13.50 4.58 2.29
C TYR A 148 14.56 3.89 3.16
N ASP A 149 15.83 3.92 2.74
CA ASP A 149 16.93 3.20 3.39
C ASP A 149 16.68 1.67 3.41
N LEU A 150 15.98 1.16 2.39
CA LEU A 150 15.64 -0.25 2.21
C LEU A 150 16.19 -0.76 0.87
N ASP A 151 16.78 -1.95 0.90
CA ASP A 151 17.39 -2.58 -0.27
C ASP A 151 17.00 -4.07 -0.35
N ASP A 152 16.86 -4.59 -1.57
CA ASP A 152 16.48 -5.97 -1.86
C ASP A 152 15.22 -6.46 -1.12
N ILE A 153 14.13 -5.70 -1.25
CA ILE A 153 12.85 -6.01 -0.64
C ILE A 153 11.71 -5.47 -1.51
N CYS A 154 10.62 -6.23 -1.66
CA CYS A 154 9.36 -5.69 -2.16
C CYS A 154 8.52 -5.24 -0.98
N ILE A 155 8.11 -3.97 -0.96
CA ILE A 155 7.25 -3.42 0.09
C ILE A 155 6.45 -2.25 -0.46
N GLY A 156 5.27 -1.99 0.11
CA GLY A 156 4.39 -0.91 -0.30
C GLY A 156 5.04 0.47 -0.16
N VAL A 157 5.19 1.17 -1.28
CA VAL A 157 5.66 2.56 -1.35
C VAL A 157 4.86 3.34 -2.39
N PRO A 158 4.84 4.68 -2.34
CA PRO A 158 4.15 5.47 -3.37
C PRO A 158 4.92 5.40 -4.69
N VAL A 159 4.22 5.06 -5.77
CA VAL A 159 4.74 4.98 -7.12
C VAL A 159 3.89 5.78 -8.10
N ILE A 160 4.52 6.30 -9.15
CA ILE A 160 3.83 6.84 -10.32
C ILE A 160 3.66 5.73 -11.34
N LEU A 161 2.41 5.43 -11.69
CA LEU A 161 2.07 4.47 -12.72
C LEU A 161 1.76 5.16 -14.04
N GLY A 162 2.41 4.70 -15.10
CA GLY A 162 2.12 5.08 -16.47
C GLY A 162 2.14 3.87 -17.40
N ARG A 163 2.17 4.12 -18.71
CA ARG A 163 2.03 3.06 -19.73
C ARG A 163 3.08 1.97 -19.63
N ASP A 164 4.25 2.31 -19.11
CA ASP A 164 5.35 1.39 -18.97
C ASP A 164 5.36 0.66 -17.62
N GLY A 165 4.40 0.89 -16.72
CA GLY A 165 4.38 0.31 -15.38
C GLY A 165 4.80 1.35 -14.34
N ILE A 166 5.72 0.99 -13.44
CA ILE A 166 6.25 1.91 -12.42
C ILE A 166 7.29 2.84 -13.06
N GLU A 167 6.95 4.11 -13.22
CA GLU A 167 7.86 5.10 -13.82
C GLU A 167 8.74 5.77 -12.77
N LYS A 168 8.27 5.84 -11.52
CA LYS A 168 8.98 6.50 -10.43
C LYS A 168 8.49 6.00 -9.07
N ILE A 169 9.42 5.68 -8.17
CA ILE A 169 9.15 5.59 -6.73
C ILE A 169 9.25 7.00 -6.14
N VAL A 170 8.24 7.41 -5.38
CA VAL A 170 8.15 8.75 -4.81
C VAL A 170 8.52 8.70 -3.34
N ASN A 171 9.70 9.25 -3.02
CA ASN A 171 10.18 9.33 -1.64
C ASN A 171 9.46 10.46 -0.90
N ILE A 172 8.57 10.11 0.02
CA ILE A 172 7.84 11.05 0.87
C ILE A 172 8.52 11.19 2.24
N PRO A 173 8.60 12.41 2.80
CA PRO A 173 9.16 12.60 4.15
C PRO A 173 8.30 11.87 5.19
N LEU A 174 8.90 10.96 5.95
CA LEU A 174 8.25 10.26 7.04
C LEU A 174 8.62 10.87 8.39
N SER A 175 7.67 10.94 9.32
CA SER A 175 7.95 11.21 10.73
C SER A 175 8.83 10.11 11.32
N GLN A 176 9.48 10.38 12.46
CA GLN A 176 10.34 9.39 13.10
C GLN A 176 9.57 8.10 13.46
N ALA A 177 8.32 8.23 13.91
CA ALA A 177 7.47 7.09 14.22
C ALA A 177 7.09 6.28 12.97
N GLU A 178 6.78 6.94 11.86
CA GLU A 178 6.50 6.26 10.58
C GLU A 178 7.74 5.58 10.01
N LYS A 179 8.93 6.19 10.14
CA LYS A 179 10.21 5.56 9.76
C LYS A 179 10.46 4.28 10.55
N THR A 180 10.29 4.33 11.88
CA THR A 180 10.45 3.15 12.73
C THR A 180 9.47 2.05 12.33
N LYS A 181 8.19 2.38 12.12
CA LYS A 181 7.18 1.40 11.66
C LYS A 181 7.47 0.85 10.26
N MET A 182 8.02 1.66 9.35
CA MET A 182 8.44 1.21 8.02
C MET A 182 9.55 0.15 8.13
N GLN A 183 10.52 0.36 9.01
CA GLN A 183 11.59 -0.62 9.27
C GLN A 183 11.06 -1.90 9.92
N GLU A 184 10.21 -1.79 10.95
CA GLU A 184 9.54 -2.94 11.56
C GLU A 184 8.71 -3.74 10.54
N SER A 185 8.01 -3.05 9.65
CA SER A 185 7.29 -3.69 8.55
C SER A 185 8.23 -4.40 7.59
N ALA A 186 9.36 -3.80 7.24
CA ALA A 186 10.35 -4.40 6.36
C ALA A 186 10.92 -5.68 6.97
N ASP A 187 11.22 -5.68 8.27
CA ASP A 187 11.68 -6.87 9.00
C ASP A 187 10.64 -8.00 8.95
N GLY A 188 9.36 -7.66 9.12
CA GLY A 188 8.25 -8.60 8.97
C GLY A 188 8.22 -9.27 7.59
N VAL A 189 8.32 -8.47 6.52
CA VAL A 189 8.36 -8.97 5.14
C VAL A 189 9.62 -9.81 4.89
N ARG A 190 10.81 -9.39 5.35
CA ARG A 190 12.06 -10.15 5.19
C ARG A 190 11.97 -11.51 5.85
N LYS A 191 11.36 -11.60 7.03
CA LYS A 191 11.13 -12.88 7.71
C LYS A 191 10.28 -13.82 6.87
N THR A 192 9.23 -13.30 6.23
CA THR A 192 8.38 -14.09 5.32
C THR A 192 9.13 -14.47 4.03
N ASN A 193 9.94 -13.57 3.47
CA ASN A 193 10.79 -13.86 2.31
C ASN A 193 11.81 -14.98 2.60
N GLY A 194 12.30 -15.09 3.84
CA GLY A 194 13.19 -16.18 4.26
C GLY A 194 12.56 -17.59 4.21
N LEU A 195 11.24 -17.68 3.98
CA LEU A 195 10.54 -18.94 3.74
C LEU A 195 10.54 -19.35 2.26
N LEU A 196 11.00 -18.47 1.36
CA LEU A 196 11.11 -18.80 -0.05
C LEU A 196 12.34 -19.69 -0.30
N GLU A 197 12.17 -20.69 -1.14
CA GLU A 197 13.26 -21.49 -1.72
C GLU A 197 13.60 -20.92 -3.10
N LEU A 198 14.53 -19.96 -3.15
CA LEU A 198 14.96 -19.23 -4.35
C LEU A 198 16.30 -19.74 -4.89
#